data_AF-A0A7L4TJ81-F1
#
_entry.id   AF-A0A7L4TJ81-F1
#
_cell.length_a   1.000
_cell.length_b   1.000
_cell.length_c   1.000
_cell.angle_alpha   90.00
_cell.angle_beta   90.00
_cell.angle_gamma   90.00
#
_symmetry.space_group_name_H-M   'P 1'
#
loop_
_entity.id
_entity.type
_entity.pdbx_description
1 polymer ?
#
loop_
_entity_poly.entity_id
_entity_poly.type
_entity_poly.pdbx_seq_one_letter_code
_entity_poly.pdbx_strand_id
1 'polypeptide(L)' 'MEQIRNDILIDAYLKAVELELDLEFLELLYQELQTRELEQFVSPPSKKTTKIS' A
#
# COMPACT_ATOMS: atom_id res chain seq x y z
N MET A 1 -6.00 8.74 7.32
CA MET A 1 -6.20 7.66 8.33
C MET A 1 -5.47 7.99 9.65
N GLU A 2 -5.56 9.22 10.13
CA GLU A 2 -4.61 9.80 11.10
C GLU A 2 -4.49 9.08 12.45
N GLN A 3 -5.47 8.24 12.81
CA GLN A 3 -5.49 7.52 14.10
C GLN A 3 -4.91 6.10 14.05
N ILE A 4 -4.66 5.54 12.86
CA ILE A 4 -4.07 4.20 12.73
C ILE A 4 -2.59 4.26 13.14
N ARG A 5 -2.13 3.31 13.96
CA ARG A 5 -0.70 3.21 14.32
C ARG A 5 0.14 2.82 13.10
N ASN A 6 1.40 3.26 13.05
CA ASN A 6 2.27 3.04 11.89
C ASN A 6 2.47 1.55 11.54
N ASP A 7 2.59 0.69 12.55
CA ASP A 7 2.70 -0.77 12.37
C ASP A 7 1.47 -1.36 11.68
N ILE A 8 0.27 -0.91 12.07
CA ILE A 8 -0.99 -1.36 11.46
C ILE A 8 -1.15 -0.83 10.04
N LEU A 9 -0.71 0.40 9.77
CA LEU A 9 -0.78 0.97 8.43
C LEU A 9 0.11 0.20 7.44
N ILE A 10 1.34 -0.13 7.85
CA ILE A 10 2.27 -0.94 7.04
C ILE A 10 1.70 -2.33 6.81
N ASP A 11 1.22 -3.01 7.87
CA ASP A 11 0.62 -4.34 7.76
C ASP A 11 -0.63 -4.35 6.85
N ALA A 12 -1.49 -3.33 6.97
CA ALA A 12 -2.67 -3.18 6.11
C ALA A 12 -2.28 -3.02 4.63
N TYR A 13 -1.25 -2.20 4.33
CA TYR A 13 -0.74 -2.05 2.98
C TYR A 13 -0.22 -3.36 2.40
N LEU A 14 0.64 -4.07 3.14
CA LEU A 14 1.23 -5.33 2.70
C LEU A 14 0.16 -6.39 2.43
N LYS A 15 -0.84 -6.50 3.32
CA LYS A 15 -1.97 -7.41 3.14
C LYS A 15 -2.84 -7.02 1.94
N ALA A 16 -3.08 -5.73 1.73
CA ALA A 16 -3.83 -5.26 0.58
C ALA A 16 -3.14 -5.61 -0.75
N VAL A 17 -1.80 -5.51 -0.79
CA VAL A 17 -0.99 -5.94 -1.94
C VAL A 17 -1.06 -7.44 -2.16
N GLU A 18 -0.95 -8.24 -1.08
CA GLU A 18 -1.05 -9.71 -1.14
C GLU A 18 -2.42 -10.18 -1.64
N LEU A 19 -3.49 -9.49 -1.22
CA LEU A 19 -4.87 -9.77 -1.61
C LEU A 19 -5.23 -9.21 -3.00
N GLU A 20 -4.29 -8.55 -3.68
CA GLU A 20 -4.50 -7.89 -4.97
C GLU A 20 -5.75 -6.99 -4.98
N LEU A 21 -5.92 -6.22 -3.91
CA LEU A 21 -6.99 -5.22 -3.81
C LEU A 21 -6.83 -4.14 -4.88
N ASP A 22 -7.89 -3.36 -5.07
CA ASP A 22 -7.93 -2.36 -6.13
C ASP A 22 -6.81 -1.31 -5.99
N LEU A 23 -6.35 -0.82 -7.14
CA LEU A 23 -5.22 0.09 -7.19
C LEU A 23 -5.50 1.42 -6.47
N GLU A 24 -6.73 1.93 -6.54
CA GLU A 24 -7.10 3.19 -5.88
C GLU A 24 -6.98 3.06 -4.35
N PHE A 25 -7.39 1.92 -3.78
CA PHE A 25 -7.22 1.61 -2.37
C PHE A 25 -5.74 1.48 -1.99
N LEU A 26 -4.93 0.81 -2.81
CA LEU A 26 -3.50 0.70 -2.58
C LEU A 26 -2.80 2.06 -2.66
N GLU A 27 -3.19 2.92 -3.60
CA GLU A 27 -2.67 4.28 -3.73
C GLU A 27 -3.04 5.13 -2.51
N LEU A 28 -4.27 5.00 -1.98
CA LEU A 28 -4.70 5.70 -0.77
C LEU A 28 -3.84 5.32 0.45
N LEU A 29 -3.59 4.02 0.65
CA LEU A 29 -2.73 3.54 1.73
C LEU A 29 -1.28 4.00 1.55
N TYR A 30 -0.78 3.97 0.30
CA TYR A 30 0.57 4.41 -0.01
C TYR A 30 0.76 5.91 0.21
N GLN A 31 -0.23 6.74 -0.15
CA GLN A 31 -0.20 8.18 0.12
C GLN A 31 -0.13 8.50 1.62
N GLU A 32 -0.87 7.75 2.45
CA GLU A 32 -0.77 7.91 3.91
C GLU A 32 0.62 7.48 4.42
N LEU A 33 1.22 6.41 3.87
CA LEU A 33 2.58 6.00 4.20
C LEU A 33 3.60 7.09 3.86
N GLN A 34 3.47 7.73 2.68
CA GLN A 34 4.33 8.85 2.28
C GLN A 34 4.14 10.08 3.18
N THR A 35 2.90 10.38 3.56
CA THR A 35 2.59 11.51 4.46
C THR A 35 3.26 11.36 5.82
N ARG A 36 3.57 10.12 6.22
CA ARG A 36 4.21 9.77 7.49
C ARG A 36 5.68 9.39 7.36
N GLU A 37 6.27 9.52 6.17
CA GLU A 37 7.66 9.16 5.89
C GLU A 37 7.95 7.66 6.15
N LEU A 38 6.99 6.79 5.84
CA LEU A 38 7.03 5.34 6.03
C LEU A 38 7.18 4.54 4.73
N GLU A 39 7.20 5.19 3.57
CA GLU A 39 7.28 4.54 2.27
C GLU A 39 8.55 3.70 2.09
N GLN A 40 9.61 4.01 2.82
CA GLN A 40 10.86 3.24 2.85
C GLN A 40 10.69 1.79 3.34
N PHE A 41 9.59 1.47 4.03
CA PHE A 41 9.30 0.13 4.55
C PHE A 41 8.52 -0.74 3.54
N VAL A 42 8.07 -0.18 2.43
CA VAL A 42 7.24 -0.87 1.44
C VAL A 42 7.68 -0.57 0.02
N SER A 43 7.15 -1.30 -0.97
CA SER A 43 7.29 -0.93 -2.38
C SER A 43 6.07 -0.12 -2.83
N PRO A 44 6.21 0.81 -3.79
CA PRO A 44 5.06 1.52 -4.35
C PRO A 44 4.08 0.57 -5.03
N PRO A 45 2.77 0.88 -5.02
CA PRO A 45 1.79 0.06 -5.72
C PRO A 45 2.08 0.10 -7.22
N SER A 46 2.21 -1.07 -7.83
CA SER A 46 2.45 -1.22 -9.26
C SER A 46 1.28 -1.95 -9.88
N LYS A 47 0.84 -1.49 -11.06
CA LYS A 47 0.02 -2.33 -11.93
C LYS A 47 0.89 -3.53 -12.29
N LYS A 48 0.66 -4.67 -11.65
CA LYS A 48 1.00 -5.96 -12.25
C LYS A 48 0.24 -5.99 -13.57
N THR A 49 0.92 -5.56 -14.64
CA THR A 49 0.52 -5.93 -15.98
C THR A 49 0.72 -7.42 -16.01
N THR A 50 -0.34 -8.17 -15.70
CA THR A 50 -0.40 -9.57 -16.07
C THR A 50 -0.30 -9.57 -17.59
N LYS A 51 0.94 -9.61 -18.11
CA LYS A 51 1.21 -10.08 -19.46
C LYS A 51 0.82 -11.54 -19.43
N ILE A 52 -0.44 -11.80 -19.72
CA ILE A 52 -0.90 -13.10 -20.17
C ILE A 52 -0.12 -13.32 -21.47
N SER A 53 0.96 -14.10 -21.39
CA SER A 53 1.68 -14.63 -22.55
C SER A 53 1.05 -15.95 -22.96
#